data_AF-A0A9P6P9S0-F1
#
_entry.id   AF-A0A9P6P9S0-F1
#
_cell.length_a   1.000
_cell.length_b   1.000
_cell.length_c   1.000
_cell.angle_alpha   90.00
_cell.angle_beta   90.00
_cell.angle_gamma   90.00
#
_symmetry.space_group_name_H-M   'P 1'
#
loop_
_entity.id
_entity.type
_entity.pdbx_description
1 polymer ?
#
loop_
_entity_poly.entity_id
_entity_poly.type
_entity_poly.pdbx_seq_one_letter_code
_entity_poly.pdbx_strand_id
1 'polypeptide(L)'
;MTANRFRQAIARQLARISASQESQVISLLGSPKPAATRQFCLPVPKLVATLRDPPSHVAQWTKELSDTFRSNDLIKCATASGQFLHFDVQLDEYVQQTLLQIHKEDCSYGSVKSISRPTMVIDYSSPNIAKPFHAGHLRSTILGNFIKRVHEAMGYNVVGINYLGDWGKQYGLLAVGFERYGDETKLMNDPIHHLYEVYVKINADATKNAEIDRLANEYFSRMEKGDKEALKQWLRFRELSIVSYKSIYKRLNIEFEHYSGESQVESYIPKVYQLLEQRDLIKQTEDGAWIVDLEDHSLGKAVVRRADGTSLYLTRDLASLMLRQEKFAFDKAIYTVGTEQEFYLKQLFKVSQLMFDAPWCENLHHAKFGRVQGMSTRKGTVVFLQDILDTAKEKMLENMLESNQFKFDELTCDGIGDRTGQDAVNYVADTLGTSAVIVQDMVGKRIKNYSFSWDRMTSARGYTGVYLQFTYARLCG
;
A
#
# COMPACT_ATOMS: atom_id res chain seq x y z
N MET A 1 2.35 12.59 -23.59
CA MET A 1 3.32 13.23 -22.69
C MET A 1 4.41 13.95 -23.45
N THR A 2 4.57 15.26 -23.21
CA THR A 2 5.56 16.15 -23.83
C THR A 2 6.97 15.58 -23.72
N ALA A 3 7.39 15.12 -22.54
CA ALA A 3 8.70 14.50 -22.37
C ALA A 3 8.97 13.32 -23.35
N ASN A 4 7.95 12.53 -23.70
CA ASN A 4 8.11 11.44 -24.66
C ASN A 4 8.36 11.94 -26.09
N ARG A 5 7.77 13.07 -26.49
CA ARG A 5 8.03 13.71 -27.80
C ARG A 5 9.50 14.11 -27.92
N PHE A 6 10.08 14.70 -26.87
CA PHE A 6 11.50 15.06 -26.84
C PHE A 6 12.41 13.83 -26.78
N ARG A 7 12.06 12.81 -25.98
CA ARG A 7 12.79 11.52 -25.97
C ARG A 7 12.79 10.85 -27.34
N GLN A 8 11.67 10.87 -28.06
CA GLN A 8 11.57 10.35 -29.42
C GLN A 8 12.44 11.14 -30.41
N ALA A 9 12.50 12.47 -30.29
CA ALA A 9 13.36 13.30 -31.13
C ALA A 9 14.85 12.95 -30.92
N ILE A 10 15.29 12.80 -29.67
CA ILE A 10 16.64 12.33 -29.33
C ILE A 10 16.87 10.93 -29.92
N ALA A 11 15.95 10.00 -29.67
CA ALA A 11 16.09 8.61 -30.07
C ALA A 11 16.19 8.42 -31.58
N ARG A 12 15.35 9.11 -32.38
CA ARG A 12 15.38 9.05 -33.85
C ARG A 12 16.75 9.42 -34.42
N GLN A 13 17.36 10.47 -33.89
CA GLN A 13 18.65 10.94 -34.37
C GLN A 13 19.78 10.04 -33.85
N LEU A 14 19.76 9.71 -32.55
CA LEU A 14 20.80 8.91 -31.92
C LEU A 14 20.84 7.49 -32.48
N ALA A 15 19.67 6.87 -32.72
CA ALA A 15 19.56 5.55 -33.33
C ALA A 15 20.24 5.49 -34.71
N ARG A 16 20.06 6.53 -35.53
CA ARG A 16 20.69 6.64 -36.86
C ARG A 16 22.21 6.74 -36.78
N ILE A 17 22.74 7.60 -35.90
CA ILE A 17 24.19 7.82 -35.80
C ILE A 17 24.93 6.71 -35.04
N SER A 18 24.22 5.92 -34.22
CA SER A 18 24.80 4.82 -33.43
C SER A 18 24.48 3.43 -33.97
N ALA A 19 23.72 3.33 -35.08
CA ALA A 19 23.19 2.06 -35.61
C ALA A 19 22.44 1.22 -34.56
N SER A 20 21.71 1.87 -33.65
CA SER A 20 20.89 1.23 -32.62
C SER A 20 19.39 1.33 -32.91
N GLN A 21 18.54 0.68 -32.12
CA GLN A 21 17.09 0.82 -32.26
C GLN A 21 16.55 1.99 -31.42
N GLU A 22 15.59 2.74 -31.97
CA GLU A 22 14.96 3.87 -31.26
C GLU A 22 14.35 3.46 -29.91
N SER A 23 13.70 2.29 -29.85
CA SER A 23 13.10 1.74 -28.63
C SER A 23 14.14 1.52 -27.52
N GLN A 24 15.33 1.04 -27.88
CA GLN A 24 16.44 0.84 -26.95
C GLN A 24 16.92 2.20 -26.41
N VAL A 25 17.13 3.18 -27.28
CA VAL A 25 17.55 4.54 -26.87
C VAL A 25 16.53 5.17 -25.93
N ILE A 26 15.23 5.10 -26.25
CA ILE A 26 14.15 5.63 -25.39
C ILE A 26 14.18 4.99 -24.00
N SER A 27 14.39 3.67 -23.92
CA SER A 27 14.44 2.94 -22.65
C SER A 27 15.64 3.33 -21.77
N LEU A 28 16.73 3.77 -22.39
CA LEU A 28 17.97 4.16 -21.70
C LEU A 28 18.01 5.64 -21.33
N LEU A 29 17.17 6.48 -21.95
CA LEU A 29 17.06 7.90 -21.63
C LEU A 29 16.47 8.09 -20.23
N GLY A 30 17.27 8.70 -19.35
CA GLY A 30 16.90 9.06 -17.99
C GLY A 30 16.98 10.56 -17.74
N SER A 31 16.59 10.97 -16.53
CA SER A 31 16.86 12.31 -16.02
C SER A 31 18.32 12.38 -15.54
N PRO A 32 19.03 13.51 -15.76
CA PRO A 32 20.37 13.67 -15.23
C PRO A 32 20.35 13.82 -13.71
N LYS A 33 21.54 13.83 -13.09
CA LYS A 33 21.68 14.10 -11.65
C LYS A 33 21.09 15.48 -11.33
N PRO A 34 20.47 15.69 -10.14
CA PRO A 34 19.77 16.93 -9.78
C PRO A 34 20.59 18.23 -9.92
N ALA A 35 21.91 18.15 -9.87
CA ALA A 35 22.81 19.29 -10.03
C ALA A 35 23.06 19.71 -11.50
N ALA A 36 22.57 18.95 -12.48
CA ALA A 36 22.73 19.28 -13.89
C ALA A 36 21.51 20.06 -14.40
N THR A 37 21.75 21.20 -15.03
CA THR A 37 20.73 22.04 -15.73
C THR A 37 20.15 21.40 -17.00
N ARG A 38 20.48 20.14 -17.25
CA ARG A 38 20.22 19.39 -18.49
C ARG A 38 18.92 18.59 -18.35
N GLN A 39 18.20 18.33 -19.44
CA GLN A 39 16.87 17.68 -19.33
C GLN A 39 16.94 16.16 -19.47
N PHE A 40 17.82 15.63 -20.33
CA PHE A 40 17.97 14.19 -20.53
C PHE A 40 19.43 13.74 -20.48
N CYS A 41 19.63 12.49 -20.08
CA CYS A 41 20.93 11.84 -20.01
C CYS A 41 20.83 10.40 -20.52
N LEU A 42 21.86 9.95 -21.22
CA LEU A 42 22.03 8.59 -21.68
C LEU A 42 23.40 8.04 -21.25
N PRO A 43 23.45 6.94 -20.49
CA PRO A 43 24.70 6.23 -20.21
C PRO A 43 25.11 5.41 -21.44
N VAL A 44 26.14 5.86 -22.15
CA VAL A 44 26.60 5.23 -23.40
C VAL A 44 27.03 3.77 -23.22
N PRO A 45 27.68 3.33 -22.12
CA PRO A 45 28.02 1.92 -21.92
C PRO A 45 26.80 0.98 -21.97
N LYS A 46 25.62 1.44 -21.51
CA LYS A 46 24.40 0.64 -21.59
C LYS A 46 23.88 0.53 -23.01
N LEU A 47 24.06 1.56 -23.82
CA LEU A 47 23.72 1.53 -25.24
C LEU A 47 24.68 0.63 -26.01
N VAL A 48 25.98 0.71 -25.72
CA VAL A 48 27.00 -0.17 -26.32
C VAL A 48 26.68 -1.64 -26.08
N ALA A 49 26.21 -2.00 -24.88
CA ALA A 49 25.82 -3.36 -24.55
C ALA A 49 24.64 -3.92 -25.37
N THR A 50 23.90 -3.08 -26.11
CA THR A 50 22.80 -3.51 -26.97
C THR A 50 23.17 -3.55 -28.46
N LEU A 51 24.39 -3.15 -28.83
CA LEU A 51 24.86 -3.13 -30.22
C LEU A 51 25.37 -4.52 -30.63
N ARG A 52 25.26 -4.82 -31.93
CA ARG A 52 25.88 -6.02 -32.51
C ARG A 52 27.40 -5.90 -32.61
N ASP A 53 27.88 -4.70 -32.98
CA ASP A 53 29.30 -4.37 -33.12
C ASP A 53 29.67 -3.22 -32.17
N PRO A 54 30.08 -3.52 -30.92
CA PRO A 54 30.48 -2.53 -29.93
C PRO A 54 31.75 -1.76 -30.32
N PRO A 55 31.83 -0.44 -30.08
CA PRO A 55 33.05 0.33 -30.28
C PRO A 55 34.12 -0.01 -29.22
N SER A 56 35.39 -0.05 -29.62
CA SER A 56 36.52 -0.39 -28.73
C SER A 56 36.80 0.66 -27.64
N HIS A 57 36.49 1.94 -27.89
CA HIS A 57 36.75 3.04 -26.97
C HIS A 57 35.49 3.87 -26.70
N VAL A 58 34.71 3.49 -25.68
CA VAL A 58 33.40 4.07 -25.37
C VAL A 58 33.45 5.59 -25.15
N ALA A 59 34.48 6.11 -24.47
CA ALA A 59 34.58 7.56 -24.19
C ALA A 59 34.84 8.38 -25.47
N GLN A 60 35.69 7.87 -26.37
CA GLN A 60 35.93 8.50 -27.67
C GLN A 60 34.65 8.45 -28.51
N TRP A 61 34.00 7.30 -28.59
CA TRP A 61 32.75 7.14 -29.34
C TRP A 61 31.63 8.03 -28.77
N THR A 62 31.57 8.21 -27.45
CA THR A 62 30.64 9.16 -26.80
C THR A 62 30.83 10.58 -27.32
N LYS A 63 32.09 11.01 -27.49
CA LYS A 63 32.42 12.32 -28.07
C LYS A 63 32.05 12.40 -29.55
N GLU A 64 32.34 11.37 -30.32
CA GLU A 64 31.96 11.29 -31.75
C GLU A 64 30.43 11.38 -31.93
N LEU A 65 29.66 10.71 -31.05
CA LEU A 65 28.20 10.80 -31.05
C LEU A 65 27.72 12.22 -30.73
N SER A 66 28.31 12.91 -29.74
CA SER A 66 27.94 14.31 -29.46
C SER A 66 28.30 15.25 -30.61
N ASP A 67 29.48 15.06 -31.22
CA ASP A 67 29.99 15.90 -32.31
C ASP A 67 29.21 15.68 -33.61
N THR A 68 28.61 14.50 -33.80
CA THR A 68 27.77 14.16 -34.95
C THR A 68 26.31 14.57 -34.74
N PHE A 69 25.85 14.64 -33.49
CA PHE A 69 24.51 15.10 -33.18
C PHE A 69 24.29 16.54 -33.68
N ARG A 70 23.13 16.80 -34.26
CA ARG A 70 22.76 18.11 -34.82
C ARG A 70 21.53 18.65 -34.11
N SER A 71 21.53 19.95 -33.84
CA SER A 71 20.39 20.64 -33.28
C SER A 71 19.17 20.54 -34.20
N ASN A 72 17.98 20.66 -33.62
CA ASN A 72 16.71 20.75 -34.32
C ASN A 72 15.71 21.59 -33.49
N ASP A 73 14.46 21.62 -33.95
CA ASP A 73 13.38 22.41 -33.32
C ASP A 73 13.04 21.97 -31.88
N LEU A 74 13.46 20.77 -31.45
CA LEU A 74 13.19 20.23 -30.12
C LEU A 74 14.46 20.10 -29.28
N ILE A 75 15.59 19.78 -29.88
CA ILE A 75 16.84 19.49 -29.20
C ILE A 75 17.89 20.53 -29.58
N LYS A 76 18.39 21.26 -28.58
CA LYS A 76 19.40 22.30 -28.75
C LYS A 76 20.76 21.71 -29.04
N CYS A 77 21.21 20.75 -28.25
CA CYS A 77 22.49 20.05 -28.49
C CYS A 77 22.61 18.76 -27.68
N ALA A 78 23.62 17.97 -28.02
CA ALA A 78 24.11 16.87 -27.21
C ALA A 78 25.54 17.18 -26.74
N THR A 79 25.84 16.94 -25.46
CA THR A 79 27.18 17.15 -24.89
C THR A 79 27.69 15.87 -24.25
N ALA A 80 28.89 15.43 -24.66
CA ALA A 80 29.60 14.35 -24.01
C ALA A 80 30.17 14.79 -22.65
N SER A 81 30.00 13.95 -21.62
CA SER A 81 30.64 14.10 -20.31
C SER A 81 31.09 12.73 -19.82
N GLY A 82 32.36 12.41 -20.05
CA GLY A 82 32.90 11.07 -19.82
C GLY A 82 32.17 10.02 -20.67
N GLN A 83 31.48 9.09 -20.01
CA GLN A 83 30.71 8.01 -20.65
C GLN A 83 29.20 8.31 -20.75
N PHE A 84 28.81 9.58 -20.59
CA PHE A 84 27.42 10.01 -20.64
C PHE A 84 27.21 11.00 -21.78
N LEU A 85 26.10 10.84 -22.50
CA LEU A 85 25.55 11.88 -23.36
C LEU A 85 24.47 12.62 -22.61
N HIS A 86 24.56 13.95 -22.61
CA HIS A 86 23.53 14.81 -22.09
C HIS A 86 22.86 15.58 -23.21
N PHE A 87 21.56 15.79 -23.10
CA PHE A 87 20.78 16.49 -24.11
C PHE A 87 20.12 17.72 -23.50
N ASP A 88 20.43 18.86 -24.09
CA ASP A 88 19.75 20.12 -23.82
C ASP A 88 18.63 20.28 -24.84
N VAL A 89 17.42 20.50 -24.34
CA VAL A 89 16.26 20.75 -25.19
C VAL A 89 16.17 22.23 -25.56
N GLN A 90 15.38 22.55 -26.59
CA GLN A 90 14.90 23.92 -26.76
C GLN A 90 14.00 24.26 -25.57
N LEU A 91 14.54 24.97 -24.58
CA LEU A 91 13.94 25.10 -23.25
C LEU A 91 12.57 25.77 -23.30
N ASP A 92 12.43 26.83 -24.10
CA ASP A 92 11.18 27.57 -24.25
C ASP A 92 10.06 26.67 -24.81
N GLU A 93 10.36 25.90 -25.86
CA GLU A 93 9.43 24.92 -26.44
C GLU A 93 9.09 23.81 -25.43
N TYR A 94 10.08 23.30 -24.68
CA TYR A 94 9.84 22.25 -23.69
C TYR A 94 8.93 22.74 -22.55
N VAL A 95 9.18 23.93 -22.03
CA VAL A 95 8.37 24.54 -20.96
C VAL A 95 6.97 24.85 -21.49
N GLN A 96 6.85 25.52 -22.63
CA GLN A 96 5.56 25.88 -23.22
C GLN A 96 4.69 24.64 -23.48
N GLN A 97 5.24 23.61 -24.13
CA GLN A 97 4.51 22.36 -24.40
C GLN A 97 4.15 21.62 -23.12
N THR A 98 4.98 21.69 -22.08
CA THR A 98 4.68 21.07 -20.78
C THR A 98 3.52 21.80 -20.10
N LEU A 99 3.55 23.14 -20.04
CA LEU A 99 2.49 23.94 -19.45
C LEU A 99 1.17 23.79 -20.20
N LEU A 100 1.20 23.80 -21.53
CA LEU A 100 0.02 23.55 -22.36
C LEU A 100 -0.55 22.15 -22.14
N GLN A 101 0.31 21.14 -21.99
CA GLN A 101 -0.14 19.79 -21.66
C GLN A 101 -0.78 19.74 -20.27
N ILE A 102 -0.14 20.32 -19.25
CA ILE A 102 -0.68 20.37 -17.87
C ILE A 102 -2.03 21.07 -17.87
N HIS A 103 -2.16 22.23 -18.54
CA HIS A 103 -3.41 22.96 -18.61
C HIS A 103 -4.52 22.17 -19.32
N LYS A 104 -4.18 21.46 -20.40
CA LYS A 104 -5.13 20.64 -21.16
C LYS A 104 -5.56 19.37 -20.42
N GLU A 105 -4.64 18.72 -19.72
CA GLU A 105 -4.88 17.44 -19.04
C GLU A 105 -5.39 17.62 -17.60
N ASP A 106 -5.12 18.77 -16.98
CA ASP A 106 -5.54 19.15 -15.63
C ASP A 106 -5.27 18.03 -14.61
N CYS A 107 -6.29 17.56 -13.87
CA CYS A 107 -6.18 16.46 -12.90
C CYS A 107 -5.72 15.13 -13.51
N SER A 108 -5.77 14.97 -14.84
CA SER A 108 -5.30 13.76 -15.54
C SER A 108 -3.85 13.85 -16.01
N TYR A 109 -3.15 14.96 -15.78
CA TYR A 109 -1.74 15.09 -16.14
C TYR A 109 -0.88 14.00 -15.46
N GLY A 110 -0.04 13.32 -16.26
CA GLY A 110 0.79 12.21 -15.78
C GLY A 110 0.09 10.85 -15.71
N SER A 111 -1.20 10.78 -16.07
CA SER A 111 -1.92 9.50 -16.22
C SER A 111 -1.73 8.87 -17.60
N VAL A 112 -1.94 7.56 -17.68
CA VAL A 112 -1.94 6.78 -18.92
C VAL A 112 -3.36 6.42 -19.29
N LYS A 113 -3.79 6.82 -20.49
CA LYS A 113 -5.04 6.35 -21.09
C LYS A 113 -4.78 5.00 -21.77
N SER A 114 -5.19 3.91 -21.13
CA SER A 114 -5.09 2.55 -21.68
C SER A 114 -6.44 2.06 -22.19
N ILE A 115 -6.46 1.42 -23.37
CA ILE A 115 -7.67 0.80 -23.95
C ILE A 115 -7.95 -0.54 -23.25
N SER A 116 -6.92 -1.34 -22.99
CA SER A 116 -7.01 -2.54 -22.14
C SER A 116 -6.79 -2.13 -20.69
N ARG A 117 -7.79 -2.32 -19.81
CA ARG A 117 -7.68 -2.04 -18.37
C ARG A 117 -7.52 -3.36 -17.60
N PRO A 118 -6.31 -3.93 -17.52
CA PRO A 118 -6.09 -5.16 -16.75
C PRO A 118 -6.50 -4.94 -15.28
N THR A 119 -7.04 -5.98 -14.66
CA THR A 119 -7.54 -5.92 -13.28
C THR A 119 -6.42 -6.23 -12.31
N MET A 120 -6.24 -5.36 -11.33
CA MET A 120 -5.29 -5.53 -10.23
C MET A 120 -6.02 -5.56 -8.91
N VAL A 121 -5.78 -6.59 -8.10
CA VAL A 121 -6.23 -6.61 -6.70
C VAL A 121 -5.10 -6.17 -5.78
N ILE A 122 -5.41 -5.34 -4.78
CA ILE A 122 -4.43 -4.88 -3.79
C ILE A 122 -4.97 -5.16 -2.40
N ASP A 123 -4.27 -6.00 -1.65
CA ASP A 123 -4.55 -6.30 -0.24
C ASP A 123 -3.75 -5.37 0.66
N TYR A 124 -4.43 -4.57 1.47
CA TYR A 124 -3.79 -3.62 2.37
C TYR A 124 -4.67 -3.24 3.56
N SER A 125 -4.04 -2.64 4.57
CA SER A 125 -4.57 -2.38 5.91
C SER A 125 -4.83 -3.66 6.70
N SER A 126 -5.82 -4.45 6.28
CA SER A 126 -6.15 -5.80 6.76
C SER A 126 -5.99 -5.97 8.29
N PRO A 127 -6.60 -5.08 9.12
CA PRO A 127 -6.48 -5.17 10.56
C PRO A 127 -7.23 -6.38 11.10
N ASN A 128 -6.83 -6.80 12.30
CA ASN A 128 -7.62 -7.72 13.10
C ASN A 128 -8.63 -6.92 13.92
N ILE A 129 -9.91 -7.26 13.76
CA ILE A 129 -11.03 -6.53 14.37
C ILE A 129 -10.98 -6.56 15.91
N ALA A 130 -10.44 -7.63 16.48
CA ALA A 130 -10.29 -7.80 17.93
C ALA A 130 -9.01 -7.12 18.48
N LYS A 131 -8.27 -6.36 17.66
CA LYS A 131 -7.04 -5.67 18.05
C LYS A 131 -7.13 -4.17 17.74
N PRO A 132 -6.41 -3.34 18.50
CA PRO A 132 -6.47 -1.89 18.32
C PRO A 132 -5.85 -1.52 16.97
N PHE A 133 -6.50 -0.59 16.26
CA PHE A 133 -5.96 -0.05 15.02
C PHE A 133 -4.86 0.97 15.32
N HIS A 134 -3.67 0.46 15.65
CA HIS A 134 -2.51 1.28 16.01
C HIS A 134 -1.72 1.76 14.78
N ALA A 135 -0.76 2.66 14.96
CA ALA A 135 0.07 3.21 13.87
C ALA A 135 0.89 2.19 13.06
N GLY A 136 0.95 0.93 13.48
CA GLY A 136 1.54 -0.14 12.66
C GLY A 136 0.69 -0.42 11.41
N HIS A 137 -0.63 -0.36 11.56
CA HIS A 137 -1.55 -0.55 10.44
C HIS A 137 -1.63 0.67 9.52
N LEU A 138 -1.28 1.86 10.02
CA LEU A 138 -1.21 3.09 9.21
C LEU A 138 -0.32 2.88 7.98
N ARG A 139 0.84 2.25 8.13
CA ARG A 139 1.79 2.04 7.03
C ARG A 139 1.18 1.25 5.88
N SER A 140 0.63 0.07 6.17
CA SER A 140 -0.04 -0.75 5.16
C SER A 140 -1.18 0.04 4.50
N THR A 141 -1.95 0.75 5.31
CA THR A 141 -3.12 1.54 4.89
C THR A 141 -2.76 2.61 3.85
N ILE A 142 -1.82 3.51 4.18
CA ILE A 142 -1.45 4.63 3.29
C ILE A 142 -0.62 4.17 2.09
N LEU A 143 0.28 3.19 2.28
CA LEU A 143 1.10 2.66 1.18
C LEU A 143 0.23 1.89 0.18
N GLY A 144 -0.71 1.08 0.65
CA GLY A 144 -1.65 0.36 -0.21
C GLY A 144 -2.52 1.31 -1.04
N ASN A 145 -3.08 2.34 -0.41
CA ASN A 145 -3.83 3.38 -1.11
C ASN A 145 -2.98 4.17 -2.11
N PHE A 146 -1.71 4.47 -1.78
CA PHE A 146 -0.79 5.09 -2.74
C PHE A 146 -0.52 4.18 -3.94
N ILE A 147 -0.24 2.90 -3.72
CA ILE A 147 -0.02 1.92 -4.79
C ILE A 147 -1.27 1.80 -5.67
N LYS A 148 -2.47 1.76 -5.06
CA LYS A 148 -3.77 1.77 -5.75
C LYS A 148 -3.88 2.96 -6.70
N ARG A 149 -3.76 4.18 -6.18
CA ARG A 149 -3.91 5.43 -6.95
C ARG A 149 -2.89 5.54 -8.08
N VAL A 150 -1.65 5.11 -7.85
CA VAL A 150 -0.62 5.07 -8.89
C VAL A 150 -0.99 4.10 -10.02
N HIS A 151 -1.48 2.90 -9.69
CA HIS A 151 -1.85 1.93 -10.73
C HIS A 151 -3.14 2.31 -11.48
N GLU A 152 -4.10 2.96 -10.80
CA GLU A 152 -5.26 3.58 -11.45
C GLU A 152 -4.82 4.64 -12.46
N ALA A 153 -3.89 5.53 -12.06
CA ALA A 153 -3.30 6.52 -12.96
C ALA A 153 -2.51 5.89 -14.11
N MET A 154 -1.98 4.67 -13.93
CA MET A 154 -1.33 3.88 -15.00
C MET A 154 -2.32 3.10 -15.87
N GLY A 155 -3.63 3.24 -15.65
CA GLY A 155 -4.68 2.67 -16.50
C GLY A 155 -5.21 1.29 -16.06
N TYR A 156 -4.81 0.77 -14.90
CA TYR A 156 -5.37 -0.47 -14.36
C TYR A 156 -6.81 -0.27 -13.85
N ASN A 157 -7.59 -1.35 -13.84
CA ASN A 157 -8.79 -1.46 -13.02
C ASN A 157 -8.38 -2.01 -11.65
N VAL A 158 -8.31 -1.15 -10.63
CA VAL A 158 -7.77 -1.56 -9.33
C VAL A 158 -8.89 -1.83 -8.33
N VAL A 159 -8.83 -2.98 -7.67
CA VAL A 159 -9.72 -3.38 -6.58
C VAL A 159 -8.91 -3.42 -5.29
N GLY A 160 -9.10 -2.42 -4.44
CA GLY A 160 -8.59 -2.38 -3.08
C GLY A 160 -9.40 -3.29 -2.16
N ILE A 161 -8.71 -4.24 -1.55
CA ILE A 161 -9.29 -5.24 -0.66
C ILE A 161 -8.77 -5.00 0.75
N ASN A 162 -9.69 -4.86 1.68
CA ASN A 162 -9.40 -4.93 3.11
C ASN A 162 -9.72 -6.34 3.61
N TYR A 163 -8.70 -7.17 3.80
CA TYR A 163 -8.86 -8.57 4.21
C TYR A 163 -8.76 -8.69 5.72
N LEU A 164 -9.91 -8.58 6.39
CA LEU A 164 -9.98 -8.47 7.84
C LEU A 164 -9.59 -9.79 8.52
N GLY A 165 -8.76 -9.69 9.57
CA GLY A 165 -8.53 -10.78 10.51
C GLY A 165 -9.77 -10.95 11.39
N ASP A 166 -10.82 -11.54 10.83
CA ASP A 166 -12.16 -11.60 11.40
C ASP A 166 -12.60 -13.00 11.83
N TRP A 167 -11.68 -13.95 11.92
CA TRP A 167 -11.97 -15.33 12.33
C TRP A 167 -10.90 -15.88 13.27
N GLY A 168 -11.28 -16.76 14.21
CA GLY A 168 -10.36 -17.46 15.11
C GLY A 168 -10.66 -17.32 16.60
N LYS A 169 -9.91 -18.04 17.44
CA LYS A 169 -10.10 -18.11 18.92
C LYS A 169 -10.18 -16.74 19.61
N GLN A 170 -9.51 -15.72 19.08
CA GLN A 170 -9.55 -14.36 19.63
C GLN A 170 -10.98 -13.80 19.71
N TYR A 171 -11.87 -14.24 18.80
CA TYR A 171 -13.30 -13.90 18.87
C TYR A 171 -14.05 -14.62 19.97
N GLY A 172 -13.78 -15.91 20.17
CA GLY A 172 -14.36 -16.64 21.30
C GLY A 172 -13.99 -15.98 22.62
N LEU A 173 -12.75 -15.51 22.74
CA LEU A 173 -12.31 -14.78 23.92
C LEU A 173 -13.02 -13.41 24.05
N LEU A 174 -13.16 -12.66 22.96
CA LEU A 174 -13.86 -11.39 22.94
C LEU A 174 -15.36 -11.55 23.27
N ALA A 175 -16.01 -12.61 22.78
CA ALA A 175 -17.41 -12.89 23.07
C ALA A 175 -17.65 -13.22 24.54
N VAL A 176 -16.84 -14.14 25.12
CA VAL A 176 -16.86 -14.44 26.56
C VAL A 176 -16.54 -13.20 27.39
N GLY A 177 -15.61 -12.36 26.91
CA GLY A 177 -15.29 -11.08 27.54
C GLY A 177 -16.46 -10.10 27.54
N PHE A 178 -17.19 -10.03 26.42
CA PHE A 178 -18.32 -9.11 26.29
C PHE A 178 -19.49 -9.51 27.17
N GLU A 179 -19.71 -10.80 27.43
CA GLU A 179 -20.71 -11.24 28.41
C GLU A 179 -20.41 -10.76 29.84
N ARG A 180 -19.12 -10.52 30.16
CA ARG A 180 -18.67 -10.11 31.50
C ARG A 180 -18.47 -8.60 31.65
N TYR A 181 -17.95 -7.96 30.61
CA TYR A 181 -17.46 -6.58 30.63
C TYR A 181 -18.10 -5.71 29.55
N GLY A 182 -18.98 -6.29 28.73
CA GLY A 182 -19.68 -5.59 27.67
C GLY A 182 -20.65 -4.55 28.21
N ASP A 183 -20.80 -3.48 27.44
CA ASP A 183 -21.70 -2.37 27.69
C ASP A 183 -22.24 -1.96 26.33
N GLU A 184 -23.55 -2.08 26.16
CA GLU A 184 -24.20 -1.83 24.88
C GLU A 184 -24.16 -0.36 24.47
N THR A 185 -24.20 0.55 25.44
CA THR A 185 -24.13 2.00 25.16
C THR A 185 -22.74 2.35 24.67
N LYS A 186 -21.69 1.83 25.32
CA LYS A 186 -20.31 2.04 24.88
C LYS A 186 -20.03 1.40 23.52
N LEU A 187 -20.52 0.19 23.29
CA LEU A 187 -20.37 -0.51 22.02
C LEU A 187 -20.96 0.30 20.86
N MET A 188 -22.12 0.94 21.03
CA MET A 188 -22.74 1.75 19.98
C MET A 188 -22.04 3.09 19.74
N ASN A 189 -21.44 3.68 20.78
CA ASN A 189 -20.73 4.96 20.68
C ASN A 189 -19.33 4.80 20.09
N ASP A 190 -18.55 3.84 20.58
CA ASP A 190 -17.19 3.58 20.13
C ASP A 190 -16.88 2.06 20.15
N PRO A 191 -17.29 1.34 19.09
CA PRO A 191 -17.12 -0.10 19.03
C PRO A 191 -15.66 -0.54 19.18
N ILE A 192 -14.71 0.17 18.56
CA ILE A 192 -13.30 -0.25 18.53
C ILE A 192 -12.69 -0.13 19.92
N HIS A 193 -12.86 1.02 20.59
CA HIS A 193 -12.28 1.23 21.92
C HIS A 193 -12.92 0.31 22.95
N HIS A 194 -14.25 0.20 22.96
CA HIS A 194 -14.94 -0.65 23.93
C HIS A 194 -14.61 -2.14 23.75
N LEU A 195 -14.60 -2.66 22.51
CA LEU A 195 -14.19 -4.04 22.26
C LEU A 195 -12.73 -4.29 22.65
N TYR A 196 -11.85 -3.30 22.48
CA TYR A 196 -10.48 -3.39 22.96
C TYR A 196 -10.38 -3.41 24.50
N GLU A 197 -11.13 -2.56 25.20
CA GLU A 197 -11.19 -2.58 26.67
C GLU A 197 -11.63 -3.96 27.18
N VAL A 198 -12.68 -4.51 26.58
CA VAL A 198 -13.18 -5.86 26.86
C VAL A 198 -12.09 -6.90 26.61
N TYR A 199 -11.43 -6.84 25.45
CA TYR A 199 -10.34 -7.75 25.08
C TYR A 199 -9.19 -7.72 26.09
N VAL A 200 -8.75 -6.53 26.52
CA VAL A 200 -7.66 -6.39 27.50
C VAL A 200 -8.04 -7.00 28.85
N LYS A 201 -9.26 -6.72 29.34
CA LYS A 201 -9.76 -7.27 30.61
C LYS A 201 -9.85 -8.79 30.57
N ILE A 202 -10.46 -9.35 29.53
CA ILE A 202 -10.65 -10.81 29.46
C ILE A 202 -9.33 -11.56 29.25
N ASN A 203 -8.36 -10.98 28.54
CA ASN A 203 -7.01 -11.57 28.43
C ASN A 203 -6.30 -11.60 29.80
N ALA A 204 -6.43 -10.52 30.58
CA ALA A 204 -5.88 -10.49 31.94
C ALA A 204 -6.51 -11.58 32.83
N ASP A 205 -7.80 -11.85 32.68
CA ASP A 205 -8.44 -12.94 33.40
C ASP A 205 -8.05 -14.33 32.88
N ALA A 206 -7.92 -14.51 31.56
CA ALA A 206 -7.53 -15.78 30.96
C ALA A 206 -6.15 -16.25 31.43
N THR A 207 -5.23 -15.31 31.71
CA THR A 207 -3.93 -15.64 32.32
C THR A 207 -4.02 -16.18 33.75
N LYS A 208 -5.13 -15.94 34.44
CA LYS A 208 -5.36 -16.37 35.83
C LYS A 208 -6.35 -17.53 35.94
N ASN A 209 -7.21 -17.72 34.94
CA ASN A 209 -8.26 -18.74 34.94
C ASN A 209 -8.30 -19.49 33.60
N ALA A 210 -7.82 -20.74 33.62
CA ALA A 210 -7.82 -21.64 32.47
C ALA A 210 -9.23 -21.96 31.92
N GLU A 211 -10.29 -21.79 32.72
CA GLU A 211 -11.67 -21.99 32.28
C GLU A 211 -12.08 -20.99 31.19
N ILE A 212 -11.56 -19.76 31.22
CA ILE A 212 -11.88 -18.74 30.21
C ILE A 212 -11.35 -19.17 28.84
N ASP A 213 -10.17 -19.76 28.81
CA ASP A 213 -9.59 -20.31 27.58
C ASP A 213 -10.42 -21.48 27.04
N ARG A 214 -10.98 -22.32 27.91
CA ARG A 214 -11.92 -23.38 27.54
C ARG A 214 -13.21 -22.80 26.95
N LEU A 215 -13.84 -21.83 27.61
CA LEU A 215 -15.06 -21.18 27.12
C LEU A 215 -14.83 -20.47 25.79
N ALA A 216 -13.69 -19.82 25.60
CA ALA A 216 -13.33 -19.18 24.33
C ALA A 216 -13.20 -20.21 23.19
N ASN A 217 -12.59 -21.38 23.47
CA ASN A 217 -12.51 -22.47 22.50
C ASN A 217 -13.88 -23.07 22.17
N GLU A 218 -14.74 -23.26 23.18
CA GLU A 218 -16.11 -23.74 23.00
C GLU A 218 -16.94 -22.79 22.14
N TYR A 219 -16.83 -21.47 22.40
CA TYR A 219 -17.50 -20.45 21.60
C TYR A 219 -17.02 -20.47 20.15
N PHE A 220 -15.70 -20.57 19.93
CA PHE A 220 -15.15 -20.65 18.57
C PHE A 220 -15.60 -21.92 17.85
N SER A 221 -15.61 -23.07 18.52
CA SER A 221 -16.13 -24.32 17.95
C SER A 221 -17.62 -24.22 17.58
N ARG A 222 -18.43 -23.50 18.35
CA ARG A 222 -19.83 -23.20 17.99
C ARG A 222 -19.92 -22.38 16.71
N MET A 223 -19.08 -21.36 16.54
CA MET A 223 -19.03 -20.56 15.30
C MET A 223 -18.68 -21.43 14.08
N GLU A 224 -17.66 -22.30 14.20
CA GLU A 224 -17.27 -23.22 13.12
C GLU A 224 -18.37 -24.23 12.75
N LYS A 225 -19.19 -24.63 13.72
CA LYS A 225 -20.35 -25.51 13.51
C LYS A 225 -21.60 -24.79 13.00
N GLY A 226 -21.53 -23.47 12.76
CA GLY A 226 -22.65 -22.71 12.22
C GLY A 226 -23.73 -22.33 13.25
N ASP A 227 -23.39 -22.27 14.54
CA ASP A 227 -24.31 -21.82 15.60
C ASP A 227 -24.81 -20.39 15.31
N LYS A 228 -26.12 -20.26 15.11
CA LYS A 228 -26.75 -19.00 14.67
C LYS A 228 -26.55 -17.86 15.67
N GLU A 229 -26.58 -18.11 16.98
CA GLU A 229 -26.44 -17.06 17.99
C GLU A 229 -24.98 -16.60 18.08
N ALA A 230 -24.03 -17.54 18.07
CA ALA A 230 -22.61 -17.21 18.06
C ALA A 230 -22.22 -16.42 16.80
N LEU A 231 -22.71 -16.85 15.63
CA LEU A 231 -22.49 -16.15 14.37
C LEU A 231 -23.17 -14.78 14.33
N LYS A 232 -24.36 -14.63 14.91
CA LYS A 232 -25.06 -13.33 14.97
C LYS A 232 -24.27 -12.31 15.79
N GLN A 233 -23.75 -12.71 16.94
CA GLN A 233 -22.92 -11.82 17.76
C GLN A 233 -21.60 -11.46 17.08
N TRP A 234 -20.94 -12.45 16.46
CA TRP A 234 -19.74 -12.22 15.66
C TRP A 234 -19.99 -11.23 14.52
N LEU A 235 -21.06 -11.45 13.75
CA LEU A 235 -21.42 -10.59 12.61
C LEU A 235 -21.67 -9.15 13.07
N ARG A 236 -22.35 -8.98 14.21
CA ARG A 236 -22.58 -7.67 14.82
C ARG A 236 -21.27 -6.95 15.15
N PHE A 237 -20.32 -7.61 15.81
CA PHE A 237 -19.01 -7.01 16.10
C PHE A 237 -18.28 -6.65 14.82
N ARG A 238 -18.26 -7.55 13.84
CA ARG A 238 -17.65 -7.32 12.53
C ARG A 238 -18.23 -6.10 11.82
N GLU A 239 -19.55 -5.99 11.75
CA GLU A 239 -20.23 -4.88 11.07
C GLU A 239 -19.97 -3.53 11.76
N LEU A 240 -20.08 -3.48 13.09
CA LEU A 240 -19.79 -2.27 13.86
C LEU A 240 -18.34 -1.82 13.67
N SER A 241 -17.39 -2.75 13.72
CA SER A 241 -15.98 -2.43 13.47
C SER A 241 -15.72 -1.96 12.05
N ILE A 242 -16.37 -2.54 11.03
CA ILE A 242 -16.27 -2.04 9.65
C ILE A 242 -16.78 -0.60 9.53
N VAL A 243 -17.90 -0.27 10.19
CA VAL A 243 -18.43 1.10 10.21
C VAL A 243 -17.43 2.07 10.86
N SER A 244 -16.85 1.71 12.00
CA SER A 244 -15.81 2.52 12.66
C SER A 244 -14.55 2.64 11.82
N TYR A 245 -14.10 1.58 11.15
CA TYR A 245 -12.93 1.67 10.28
C TYR A 245 -13.19 2.56 9.06
N LYS A 246 -14.39 2.51 8.47
CA LYS A 246 -14.77 3.36 7.34
C LYS A 246 -14.65 4.85 7.67
N SER A 247 -14.98 5.29 8.89
CA SER A 247 -14.81 6.69 9.27
C SER A 247 -13.33 7.09 9.31
N ILE A 248 -12.46 6.24 9.88
CA ILE A 248 -11.01 6.46 9.93
C ILE A 248 -10.40 6.46 8.52
N TYR A 249 -10.78 5.49 7.67
CA TYR A 249 -10.30 5.45 6.29
C TYR A 249 -10.75 6.65 5.48
N LYS A 250 -12.01 7.08 5.63
CA LYS A 250 -12.52 8.29 4.98
C LYS A 250 -11.73 9.53 5.38
N ARG A 251 -11.37 9.65 6.66
CA ARG A 251 -10.52 10.74 7.16
C ARG A 251 -9.13 10.75 6.50
N LEU A 252 -8.59 9.58 6.17
CA LEU A 252 -7.34 9.42 5.41
C LEU A 252 -7.52 9.54 3.88
N ASN A 253 -8.72 9.86 3.38
CA ASN A 253 -9.09 9.85 1.97
C ASN A 253 -8.86 8.47 1.30
N ILE A 254 -9.31 7.42 1.99
CA ILE A 254 -9.21 6.02 1.57
C ILE A 254 -10.60 5.41 1.52
N GLU A 255 -10.90 4.76 0.41
CA GLU A 255 -12.07 3.94 0.23
C GLU A 255 -11.63 2.58 -0.33
N PHE A 256 -12.26 1.52 0.14
CA PHE A 256 -12.02 0.16 -0.33
C PHE A 256 -13.17 -0.29 -1.20
N GLU A 257 -12.84 -0.87 -2.35
CA GLU A 257 -13.82 -1.50 -3.24
C GLU A 257 -14.40 -2.77 -2.61
N HIS A 258 -13.62 -3.47 -1.77
CA HIS A 258 -14.09 -4.69 -1.14
C HIS A 258 -13.58 -4.89 0.31
N TYR A 259 -14.51 -5.12 1.23
CA TYR A 259 -14.22 -5.61 2.58
C TYR A 259 -14.42 -7.13 2.61
N SER A 260 -13.32 -7.85 2.82
CA SER A 260 -13.28 -9.31 2.92
C SER A 260 -12.73 -9.73 4.28
N GLY A 261 -12.51 -11.04 4.49
CA GLY A 261 -11.92 -11.55 5.72
C GLY A 261 -11.73 -13.06 5.73
N GLU A 262 -10.99 -13.55 6.71
CA GLU A 262 -10.72 -14.98 6.92
C GLU A 262 -11.98 -15.82 7.10
N SER A 263 -13.07 -15.21 7.56
CA SER A 263 -14.39 -15.83 7.69
C SER A 263 -15.06 -16.18 6.36
N GLN A 264 -14.66 -15.55 5.26
CA GLN A 264 -15.38 -15.65 3.97
C GLN A 264 -14.85 -16.76 3.06
N VAL A 265 -13.76 -17.45 3.45
CA VAL A 265 -13.08 -18.43 2.59
C VAL A 265 -13.39 -19.88 2.94
N GLU A 266 -14.24 -20.12 3.95
CA GLU A 266 -14.50 -21.45 4.50
C GLU A 266 -14.98 -22.46 3.44
N SER A 267 -15.86 -22.03 2.52
CA SER A 267 -16.36 -22.88 1.43
C SER A 267 -15.32 -23.22 0.36
N TYR A 268 -14.18 -22.54 0.35
CA TYR A 268 -13.07 -22.78 -0.57
C TYR A 268 -11.98 -23.66 0.03
N ILE A 269 -11.94 -23.84 1.37
CA ILE A 269 -10.95 -24.68 2.05
C ILE A 269 -10.95 -26.12 1.51
N PRO A 270 -12.10 -26.81 1.34
CA PRO A 270 -12.11 -28.15 0.75
C PRO A 270 -11.59 -28.17 -0.69
N LYS A 271 -11.84 -27.11 -1.47
CA LYS A 271 -11.34 -26.99 -2.85
C LYS A 271 -9.82 -26.88 -2.90
N VAL A 272 -9.22 -26.17 -1.94
CA VAL A 272 -7.76 -26.09 -1.79
C VAL A 272 -7.18 -27.47 -1.55
N TYR A 273 -7.73 -28.23 -0.59
CA TYR A 273 -7.25 -29.58 -0.30
C TYR A 273 -7.36 -30.51 -1.52
N GLN A 274 -8.51 -30.50 -2.19
CA GLN A 274 -8.72 -31.28 -3.41
C GLN A 274 -7.67 -30.94 -4.49
N LEU A 275 -7.39 -29.66 -4.70
CA LEU A 275 -6.44 -29.24 -5.73
C LEU A 275 -4.99 -29.60 -5.35
N LEU A 276 -4.62 -29.49 -4.07
CA LEU A 276 -3.33 -29.94 -3.58
C LEU A 276 -3.13 -31.47 -3.77
N GLU A 277 -4.18 -32.27 -3.54
CA GLU A 277 -4.16 -33.72 -3.80
C GLU A 277 -4.03 -34.02 -5.30
N GLN A 278 -4.83 -33.36 -6.14
CA GLN A 278 -4.80 -33.54 -7.60
C GLN A 278 -3.44 -33.20 -8.23
N ARG A 279 -2.71 -32.28 -7.62
CA ARG A 279 -1.36 -31.86 -8.06
C ARG A 279 -0.24 -32.67 -7.42
N ASP A 280 -0.55 -33.67 -6.61
CA ASP A 280 0.41 -34.51 -5.88
C ASP A 280 1.40 -33.68 -5.02
N LEU A 281 0.90 -32.61 -4.38
CA LEU A 281 1.72 -31.68 -3.60
C LEU A 281 1.76 -32.01 -2.10
N ILE A 282 0.90 -32.93 -1.63
CA ILE A 282 0.74 -33.24 -0.21
C ILE A 282 1.71 -34.32 0.21
N LYS A 283 2.54 -34.02 1.21
CA LYS A 283 3.22 -35.02 2.04
C LYS A 283 2.61 -35.01 3.44
N GLN A 284 2.46 -36.19 4.03
CA GLN A 284 2.04 -36.31 5.44
C GLN A 284 3.26 -36.41 6.34
N THR A 285 3.23 -35.67 7.45
CA THR A 285 4.21 -35.80 8.53
C THR A 285 3.85 -36.99 9.44
N GLU A 286 4.78 -37.43 10.29
CA GLU A 286 4.57 -38.56 11.21
C GLU A 286 3.39 -38.34 12.16
N ASP A 287 3.13 -37.09 12.55
CA ASP A 287 2.00 -36.69 13.39
C ASP A 287 0.67 -36.55 12.60
N GLY A 288 0.67 -36.74 11.28
CA GLY A 288 -0.52 -36.71 10.43
C GLY A 288 -0.88 -35.34 9.87
N ALA A 289 -0.06 -34.32 10.07
CA ALA A 289 -0.25 -33.02 9.42
C ALA A 289 0.08 -33.10 7.92
N TRP A 290 -0.54 -32.23 7.11
CA TRP A 290 -0.26 -32.14 5.68
C TRP A 290 0.66 -30.97 5.41
N ILE A 291 1.71 -31.23 4.63
CA ILE A 291 2.71 -30.25 4.25
C ILE A 291 2.90 -30.25 2.73
N VAL A 292 3.31 -29.10 2.20
CA VAL A 292 3.89 -28.98 0.86
C VAL A 292 5.39 -28.78 1.01
N ASP A 293 6.16 -29.64 0.34
CA ASP A 293 7.61 -29.59 0.38
C ASP A 293 8.15 -28.58 -0.64
N LEU A 294 8.86 -27.56 -0.16
CA LEU A 294 9.44 -26.48 -0.95
C LEU A 294 10.96 -26.37 -0.72
N GLU A 295 11.61 -27.45 -0.27
CA GLU A 295 13.07 -27.47 -0.06
C GLU A 295 13.83 -27.15 -1.36
N ASP A 296 13.39 -27.67 -2.50
CA ASP A 296 13.94 -27.36 -3.84
C ASP A 296 13.83 -25.88 -4.23
N HIS A 297 12.98 -25.12 -3.52
CA HIS A 297 12.81 -23.68 -3.69
C HIS A 297 13.46 -22.86 -2.58
N SER A 298 14.20 -23.49 -1.66
CA SER A 298 14.80 -22.84 -0.48
C SER A 298 13.75 -22.21 0.44
N LEU A 299 12.55 -22.80 0.50
CA LEU A 299 11.41 -22.32 1.30
C LEU A 299 10.95 -23.32 2.36
N GLY A 300 11.71 -24.41 2.58
CA GLY A 300 11.44 -25.41 3.61
C GLY A 300 10.10 -26.12 3.40
N LYS A 301 9.42 -26.47 4.49
CA LYS A 301 8.13 -27.18 4.46
C LYS A 301 7.01 -26.27 4.90
N ALA A 302 5.95 -26.18 4.09
CA ALA A 302 4.80 -25.32 4.35
C ALA A 302 3.63 -26.18 4.85
N VAL A 303 3.19 -25.96 6.09
CA VAL A 303 2.07 -26.73 6.68
C VAL A 303 0.74 -26.17 6.18
N VAL A 304 -0.07 -27.02 5.53
CA VAL A 304 -1.37 -26.66 4.94
C VAL A 304 -2.54 -27.20 5.76
N ARG A 305 -2.37 -28.28 6.52
CA ARG A 305 -3.42 -28.83 7.39
C ARG A 305 -2.79 -29.41 8.64
N ARG A 306 -3.38 -29.16 9.80
CA ARG A 306 -2.96 -29.82 11.06
C ARG A 306 -3.40 -31.28 11.08
N ALA A 307 -2.78 -32.07 11.95
CA ALA A 307 -3.14 -33.47 12.20
C ALA A 307 -4.61 -33.66 12.63
N ASP A 308 -5.14 -32.71 13.42
CA ASP A 308 -6.55 -32.68 13.84
C ASP A 308 -7.53 -32.28 12.71
N GLY A 309 -7.01 -32.00 11.52
CA GLY A 309 -7.76 -31.62 10.35
C GLY A 309 -8.02 -30.12 10.19
N THR A 310 -7.65 -29.30 11.18
CA THR A 310 -7.90 -27.86 11.20
C THR A 310 -7.11 -27.14 10.12
N SER A 311 -7.76 -26.18 9.45
CA SER A 311 -7.12 -25.31 8.47
C SER A 311 -6.22 -24.26 9.12
N LEU A 312 -5.15 -23.89 8.40
CA LEU A 312 -4.18 -22.87 8.82
C LEU A 312 -4.31 -21.61 7.96
N TYR A 313 -3.63 -20.53 8.37
CA TYR A 313 -3.58 -19.27 7.60
C TYR A 313 -3.18 -19.49 6.14
N LEU A 314 -2.18 -20.35 5.87
CA LEU A 314 -1.74 -20.63 4.51
C LEU A 314 -2.88 -21.17 3.63
N THR A 315 -3.66 -22.10 4.15
CA THR A 315 -4.81 -22.68 3.43
C THR A 315 -5.95 -21.69 3.27
N ARG A 316 -6.20 -20.86 4.29
CA ARG A 316 -7.18 -19.77 4.19
C ARG A 316 -6.76 -18.72 3.16
N ASP A 317 -5.47 -18.41 3.05
CA ASP A 317 -4.97 -17.45 2.07
C ASP A 317 -4.97 -18.03 0.65
N LEU A 318 -4.68 -19.32 0.47
CA LEU A 318 -4.87 -20.02 -0.80
C LEU A 318 -6.34 -20.02 -1.23
N ALA A 319 -7.25 -20.27 -0.28
CA ALA A 319 -8.68 -20.18 -0.49
C ALA A 319 -9.11 -18.73 -0.82
N SER A 320 -8.48 -17.72 -0.20
CA SER A 320 -8.72 -16.31 -0.51
C SER A 320 -8.29 -15.95 -1.94
N LEU A 321 -7.20 -16.54 -2.45
CA LEU A 321 -6.77 -16.36 -3.84
C LEU A 321 -7.78 -16.95 -4.82
N MET A 322 -8.34 -18.14 -4.54
CA MET A 322 -9.42 -18.73 -5.34
C MET A 322 -10.64 -17.82 -5.37
N LEU A 323 -11.11 -17.36 -4.21
CA LEU A 323 -12.26 -16.47 -4.09
C LEU A 323 -12.02 -15.16 -4.87
N ARG A 324 -10.85 -14.55 -4.74
CA ARG A 324 -10.47 -13.32 -5.46
C ARG A 324 -10.44 -13.55 -6.96
N GLN A 325 -9.90 -14.69 -7.41
CA GLN A 325 -9.81 -15.00 -8.83
C GLN A 325 -11.17 -15.28 -9.44
N GLU A 326 -12.05 -16.01 -8.74
CA GLU A 326 -13.44 -16.23 -9.15
C GLU A 326 -14.21 -14.91 -9.25
N LYS A 327 -14.00 -14.00 -8.31
CA LYS A 327 -14.76 -12.75 -8.20
C LYS A 327 -14.28 -11.64 -9.14
N PHE A 328 -12.98 -11.52 -9.35
CA PHE A 328 -12.38 -10.37 -10.02
C PHE A 328 -11.61 -10.72 -11.31
N ALA A 329 -11.32 -12.01 -11.54
CA ALA A 329 -10.51 -12.47 -12.67
C ALA A 329 -9.26 -11.58 -12.86
N PHE A 330 -8.47 -11.43 -11.80
CA PHE A 330 -7.40 -10.44 -11.79
C PHE A 330 -6.18 -10.92 -12.58
N ASP A 331 -5.45 -9.97 -13.15
CA ASP A 331 -4.19 -10.21 -13.88
C ASP A 331 -2.98 -10.10 -12.93
N LYS A 332 -3.11 -9.32 -11.86
CA LYS A 332 -2.06 -9.04 -10.89
C LYS A 332 -2.60 -8.86 -9.48
N ALA A 333 -1.88 -9.36 -8.48
CA ALA A 333 -2.18 -9.11 -7.08
C ALA A 333 -0.98 -8.48 -6.35
N ILE A 334 -1.24 -7.47 -5.52
CA ILE A 334 -0.25 -6.85 -4.65
C ILE A 334 -0.66 -7.00 -3.19
N TYR A 335 0.22 -7.58 -2.38
CA TYR A 335 0.08 -7.72 -0.93
C TYR A 335 0.93 -6.66 -0.24
N THR A 336 0.29 -5.69 0.40
CA THR A 336 0.97 -4.62 1.14
C THR A 336 1.12 -5.02 2.61
N VAL A 337 2.13 -5.83 2.88
CA VAL A 337 2.33 -6.47 4.20
C VAL A 337 3.73 -6.18 4.74
N GLY A 338 3.89 -6.10 6.06
CA GLY A 338 5.17 -5.85 6.71
C GLY A 338 6.24 -6.92 6.41
N THR A 339 7.52 -6.57 6.56
CA THR A 339 8.67 -7.46 6.27
C THR A 339 8.69 -8.75 7.10
N GLU A 340 8.04 -8.75 8.26
CA GLU A 340 7.88 -9.94 9.12
C GLU A 340 7.26 -11.13 8.40
N GLN A 341 6.37 -10.87 7.43
CA GLN A 341 5.63 -11.91 6.71
C GLN A 341 6.28 -12.26 5.37
N GLU A 342 7.52 -11.79 5.10
CA GLU A 342 8.17 -12.02 3.81
C GLU A 342 8.37 -13.51 3.52
N PHE A 343 8.84 -14.30 4.50
CA PHE A 343 9.04 -15.73 4.29
C PHE A 343 7.71 -16.46 4.06
N TYR A 344 6.70 -16.13 4.85
CA TYR A 344 5.34 -16.66 4.71
C TYR A 344 4.75 -16.37 3.33
N LEU A 345 4.81 -15.12 2.85
CA LEU A 345 4.29 -14.76 1.53
C LEU A 345 5.05 -15.44 0.39
N LYS A 346 6.36 -15.68 0.52
CA LYS A 346 7.12 -16.48 -0.44
C LYS A 346 6.60 -17.92 -0.51
N GLN A 347 6.30 -18.54 0.63
CA GLN A 347 5.67 -19.86 0.68
C GLN A 347 4.29 -19.82 0.03
N LEU A 348 3.41 -18.88 0.41
CA LEU A 348 2.07 -18.72 -0.17
C LEU A 348 2.13 -18.58 -1.70
N PHE A 349 2.98 -17.70 -2.22
CA PHE A 349 3.08 -17.47 -3.67
C PHE A 349 3.62 -18.71 -4.38
N LYS A 350 4.64 -19.38 -3.81
CA LYS A 350 5.18 -20.60 -4.42
C LYS A 350 4.16 -21.74 -4.42
N VAL A 351 3.46 -21.98 -3.31
CA VAL A 351 2.40 -23.00 -3.26
C VAL A 351 1.29 -22.66 -4.25
N SER A 352 0.91 -21.38 -4.37
CA SER A 352 -0.08 -20.93 -5.35
C SER A 352 0.35 -21.24 -6.79
N GLN A 353 1.61 -20.99 -7.15
CA GLN A 353 2.16 -21.31 -8.47
C GLN A 353 2.07 -22.82 -8.77
N LEU A 354 2.50 -23.67 -7.84
CA LEU A 354 2.45 -25.13 -8.00
C LEU A 354 1.02 -25.67 -8.07
N MET A 355 0.11 -25.10 -7.28
CA MET A 355 -1.26 -25.58 -7.13
C MET A 355 -2.16 -25.18 -8.29
N PHE A 356 -2.10 -23.91 -8.71
CA PHE A 356 -2.99 -23.37 -9.75
C PHE A 356 -2.42 -23.50 -11.16
N ASP A 357 -1.10 -23.34 -11.33
CA ASP A 357 -0.41 -23.40 -12.63
C ASP A 357 -1.08 -22.50 -13.69
N ALA A 358 -1.24 -21.22 -13.34
CA ALA A 358 -1.93 -20.24 -14.16
C ALA A 358 -1.09 -18.95 -14.30
N PRO A 359 -1.21 -18.20 -15.44
CA PRO A 359 -0.37 -17.02 -15.69
C PRO A 359 -0.42 -15.93 -14.61
N TRP A 360 -1.55 -15.78 -13.92
CA TRP A 360 -1.71 -14.78 -12.85
C TRP A 360 -0.89 -15.12 -11.60
N CYS A 361 -0.50 -16.39 -11.39
CA CYS A 361 0.30 -16.81 -10.24
C CYS A 361 1.73 -16.28 -10.29
N GLU A 362 2.23 -15.93 -11.47
CA GLU A 362 3.53 -15.24 -11.64
C GLU A 362 3.45 -13.73 -11.34
N ASN A 363 2.23 -13.20 -11.17
CA ASN A 363 1.96 -11.78 -10.93
C ASN A 363 1.46 -11.52 -9.50
N LEU A 364 1.91 -12.32 -8.53
CA LEU A 364 1.70 -12.09 -7.10
C LEU A 364 2.91 -11.35 -6.52
N HIS A 365 2.69 -10.15 -5.98
CA HIS A 365 3.77 -9.28 -5.52
C HIS A 365 3.64 -8.89 -4.04
N HIS A 366 4.76 -8.91 -3.31
CA HIS A 366 4.84 -8.42 -1.94
C HIS A 366 5.36 -6.98 -1.90
N ALA A 367 4.46 -6.02 -1.68
CA ALA A 367 4.81 -4.63 -1.42
C ALA A 367 5.25 -4.43 0.04
N LYS A 368 6.43 -4.98 0.36
CA LYS A 368 6.96 -5.01 1.74
C LYS A 368 7.36 -3.65 2.31
N PHE A 369 7.13 -3.47 3.61
CA PHE A 369 7.51 -2.27 4.37
C PHE A 369 8.02 -2.61 5.77
N GLY A 370 8.85 -1.73 6.36
CA GLY A 370 9.44 -1.89 7.69
C GLY A 370 8.50 -1.51 8.83
N ARG A 371 8.83 -1.87 10.07
CA ARG A 371 8.03 -1.60 11.26
C ARG A 371 8.05 -0.16 11.73
N VAL A 372 6.96 0.25 12.37
CA VAL A 372 6.95 1.35 13.33
C VAL A 372 7.35 0.80 14.70
N GLN A 373 8.45 1.30 15.26
CA GLN A 373 8.99 0.89 16.55
C GLN A 373 8.49 1.79 17.67
N GLY A 374 8.47 1.30 18.91
CA GLY A 374 8.08 2.06 20.11
C GLY A 374 6.66 1.78 20.63
N MET A 375 5.84 1.02 19.90
CA MET A 375 4.49 0.61 20.34
C MET A 375 4.45 -0.86 20.78
N SER A 376 3.79 -1.14 21.90
CA SER A 376 3.58 -2.50 22.39
C SER A 376 2.29 -2.64 23.21
N THR A 377 1.39 -3.53 22.77
CA THR A 377 0.17 -3.91 23.48
C THR A 377 0.47 -4.52 24.85
N ARG A 378 1.53 -5.34 24.95
CA ARG A 378 1.92 -5.99 26.21
C ARG A 378 2.54 -5.03 27.23
N LYS A 379 3.07 -3.89 26.79
CA LYS A 379 3.65 -2.85 27.66
C LYS A 379 2.71 -1.66 27.90
N GLY A 380 1.48 -1.70 27.37
CA GLY A 380 0.53 -0.59 27.48
C GLY A 380 0.87 0.66 26.67
N THR A 381 1.85 0.61 25.77
CA THR A 381 2.30 1.77 24.96
C THR A 381 1.64 1.82 23.58
N VAL A 382 0.43 1.27 23.45
CA VAL A 382 -0.32 1.32 22.19
C VAL A 382 -0.91 2.70 22.03
N VAL A 383 -0.70 3.28 20.85
CA VAL A 383 -1.36 4.53 20.45
C VAL A 383 -2.30 4.19 19.31
N PHE A 384 -3.59 4.52 19.46
CA PHE A 384 -4.56 4.31 18.40
C PHE A 384 -4.33 5.29 17.27
N LEU A 385 -4.66 4.88 16.05
CA LEU A 385 -4.54 5.78 14.90
C LEU A 385 -5.48 6.97 15.01
N GLN A 386 -6.68 6.77 15.58
CA GLN A 386 -7.62 7.85 15.83
C GLN A 386 -7.00 8.92 16.74
N ASP A 387 -6.43 8.51 17.88
CA ASP A 387 -5.71 9.42 18.80
C ASP A 387 -4.59 10.17 18.08
N ILE A 388 -3.82 9.50 17.22
CA ILE A 388 -2.73 10.16 16.47
C ILE A 388 -3.27 11.26 15.56
N LEU A 389 -4.36 10.99 14.84
CA LEU A 389 -4.96 11.96 13.96
C LEU A 389 -5.61 13.10 14.75
N ASP A 390 -6.26 12.80 15.89
CA ASP A 390 -6.87 13.78 16.77
C ASP A 390 -5.83 14.71 17.39
N THR A 391 -4.76 14.17 17.97
CA THR A 391 -3.63 14.97 18.47
C THR A 391 -2.96 15.78 17.37
N ALA A 392 -2.83 15.24 16.15
CA ALA A 392 -2.28 16.00 15.02
C ALA A 392 -3.19 17.17 14.62
N LYS A 393 -4.51 16.96 14.59
CA LYS A 393 -5.51 18.00 14.34
C LYS A 393 -5.45 19.09 15.43
N GLU A 394 -5.47 18.70 16.70
CA GLU A 394 -5.36 19.62 17.84
C GLU A 394 -4.11 20.47 17.75
N LYS A 395 -2.97 19.85 17.42
CA LYS A 395 -1.71 20.60 17.29
C LYS A 395 -1.73 21.58 16.13
N MET A 396 -2.37 21.23 15.01
CA MET A 396 -2.53 22.16 13.88
C MET A 396 -3.48 23.31 14.24
N LEU A 397 -4.55 23.02 14.99
CA LEU A 397 -5.46 24.05 15.48
C LEU A 397 -4.73 25.06 16.37
N GLU A 398 -3.93 24.60 17.34
CA GLU A 398 -3.08 25.47 18.16
C GLU A 398 -2.18 26.37 17.30
N ASN A 399 -1.45 25.77 16.35
CA ASN A 399 -0.54 26.51 15.47
C ASN A 399 -1.27 27.56 14.61
N MET A 400 -2.50 27.28 14.19
CA MET A 400 -3.34 28.22 13.42
C MET A 400 -3.80 29.38 14.29
N LEU A 401 -4.20 29.12 15.55
CA LEU A 401 -4.65 30.13 16.50
C LEU A 401 -3.53 31.07 16.96
N GLU A 402 -2.31 30.55 17.10
CA GLU A 402 -1.12 31.33 17.46
C GLU A 402 -0.62 32.23 16.32
N SER A 403 -1.07 31.99 15.08
CA SER A 403 -0.71 32.83 13.94
C SER A 403 -1.49 34.15 13.97
N ASN A 404 -0.80 35.27 14.18
CA ASN A 404 -1.35 36.65 14.22
C ASN A 404 -2.09 37.11 12.93
N GLN A 405 -2.30 36.25 11.94
CA GLN A 405 -2.98 36.52 10.67
C GLN A 405 -4.28 35.72 10.50
N PHE A 406 -4.68 34.89 11.46
CA PHE A 406 -5.84 34.01 11.27
C PHE A 406 -7.16 34.75 11.51
N LYS A 407 -7.94 34.95 10.45
CA LYS A 407 -9.29 35.50 10.51
C LYS A 407 -10.32 34.42 10.20
N PHE A 408 -11.00 33.97 11.25
CA PHE A 408 -12.01 32.90 11.21
C PHE A 408 -13.12 33.14 10.17
N ASP A 409 -13.56 34.39 10.06
CA ASP A 409 -14.73 34.76 9.26
C ASP A 409 -14.43 34.92 7.75
N GLU A 410 -13.15 34.88 7.35
CA GLU A 410 -12.72 35.06 5.96
C GLU A 410 -12.45 33.72 5.23
N LEU A 411 -12.61 32.57 5.90
CA LEU A 411 -12.47 31.24 5.29
C LEU A 411 -13.60 30.99 4.29
N THR A 412 -13.36 31.33 3.02
CA THR A 412 -14.31 31.23 1.91
C THR A 412 -13.72 30.51 0.69
N CYS A 413 -12.67 29.71 0.88
CA CYS A 413 -11.94 29.10 -0.23
C CYS A 413 -12.67 27.92 -0.89
N ASP A 414 -12.46 27.78 -2.19
CA ASP A 414 -12.80 26.57 -2.92
C ASP A 414 -12.10 25.36 -2.28
N GLY A 415 -12.89 24.41 -1.77
CA GLY A 415 -12.39 23.16 -1.16
C GLY A 415 -12.79 22.90 0.30
N ILE A 416 -13.38 23.87 0.99
CA ILE A 416 -14.00 23.63 2.32
C ILE A 416 -15.50 23.32 2.24
N GLY A 417 -16.10 23.40 1.05
CA GLY A 417 -17.55 23.19 0.83
C GLY A 417 -18.39 24.24 1.56
N ASP A 418 -19.59 23.85 2.01
CA ASP A 418 -20.52 24.75 2.73
C ASP A 418 -20.14 25.01 4.20
N ARG A 419 -18.90 24.68 4.61
CA ARG A 419 -18.45 24.81 6.00
C ARG A 419 -18.10 26.26 6.30
N THR A 420 -18.54 26.76 7.45
CA THR A 420 -18.27 28.14 7.91
C THR A 420 -17.83 28.17 9.38
N GLY A 421 -17.18 29.24 9.81
CA GLY A 421 -16.78 29.45 11.21
C GLY A 421 -15.92 28.31 11.76
N GLN A 422 -16.27 27.80 12.95
CA GLN A 422 -15.48 26.77 13.62
C GLN A 422 -15.40 25.44 12.85
N ASP A 423 -16.41 25.10 12.06
CA ASP A 423 -16.42 23.86 11.26
C ASP A 423 -15.39 23.93 10.12
N ALA A 424 -15.24 25.10 9.49
CA ALA A 424 -14.21 25.33 8.49
C ALA A 424 -12.80 25.22 9.10
N VAL A 425 -12.59 25.84 10.26
CA VAL A 425 -11.31 25.78 10.99
C VAL A 425 -10.96 24.35 11.37
N ASN A 426 -11.91 23.61 11.94
CA ASN A 426 -11.72 22.22 12.32
C ASN A 426 -11.37 21.33 11.13
N TYR A 427 -12.01 21.56 9.98
CA TYR A 427 -11.73 20.84 8.74
C TYR A 427 -10.32 21.14 8.21
N VAL A 428 -9.90 22.40 8.21
CA VAL A 428 -8.55 22.79 7.77
C VAL A 428 -7.49 22.20 8.71
N ALA A 429 -7.68 22.32 10.03
CA ALA A 429 -6.76 21.74 11.01
C ALA A 429 -6.65 20.21 10.86
N ASP A 430 -7.77 19.52 10.63
CA ASP A 430 -7.78 18.07 10.42
C ASP A 430 -7.08 17.67 9.12
N THR A 431 -7.27 18.45 8.04
CA THR A 431 -6.59 18.25 6.76
C THR A 431 -5.08 18.44 6.90
N LEU A 432 -4.65 19.51 7.59
CA LEU A 432 -3.23 19.76 7.87
C LEU A 432 -2.63 18.65 8.73
N GLY A 433 -3.31 18.24 9.81
CA GLY A 433 -2.86 17.18 10.72
C GLY A 433 -2.73 15.84 10.01
N THR A 434 -3.74 15.46 9.23
CA THR A 434 -3.74 14.24 8.42
C THR A 434 -2.59 14.27 7.39
N SER A 435 -2.37 15.41 6.72
CA SER A 435 -1.27 15.56 5.77
C SER A 435 0.10 15.36 6.44
N ALA A 436 0.29 15.88 7.66
CA ALA A 436 1.52 15.72 8.42
C ALA A 436 1.81 14.24 8.72
N VAL A 437 0.79 13.52 9.21
CA VAL A 437 0.86 12.10 9.56
C VAL A 437 1.17 11.21 8.33
N ILE A 438 0.53 11.47 7.19
CA ILE A 438 0.75 10.72 5.95
C ILE A 438 2.16 10.98 5.41
N VAL A 439 2.52 12.26 5.22
CA VAL A 439 3.77 12.63 4.56
C VAL A 439 4.97 12.17 5.37
N GLN A 440 4.93 12.28 6.71
CA GLN A 440 6.07 11.87 7.53
C GLN A 440 6.42 10.39 7.34
N ASP A 441 5.45 9.50 7.11
CA ASP A 441 5.73 8.08 6.86
C ASP A 441 6.36 7.89 5.47
N MET A 442 5.84 8.64 4.49
CA MET A 442 6.17 8.51 3.07
C MET A 442 7.49 9.20 2.67
N VAL A 443 8.10 10.04 3.51
CA VAL A 443 9.42 10.64 3.23
C VAL A 443 10.51 9.56 3.07
N GLY A 444 10.44 8.49 3.85
CA GLY A 444 11.43 7.42 3.87
C GLY A 444 11.14 6.32 2.84
N LYS A 445 12.19 5.60 2.42
CA LYS A 445 11.99 4.33 1.69
C LYS A 445 11.17 3.37 2.57
N ARG A 446 10.08 2.82 2.03
CA ARG A 446 9.14 1.93 2.74
C ARG A 446 9.80 0.79 3.53
N ILE A 447 10.95 0.27 3.06
CA ILE A 447 11.66 -0.85 3.70
C ILE A 447 12.29 -0.48 5.05
N LYS A 448 12.52 0.82 5.31
CA LYS A 448 13.13 1.27 6.56
C LYS A 448 12.12 1.18 7.71
N ASN A 449 12.62 0.69 8.85
CA ASN A 449 11.96 0.86 10.14
C ASN A 449 12.08 2.32 10.58
N TYR A 450 11.17 2.78 11.43
CA TYR A 450 11.32 4.05 12.15
C TYR A 450 10.67 4.00 13.53
N SER A 451 11.18 4.79 14.47
CA SER A 451 10.60 4.94 15.80
C SER A 451 9.47 5.96 15.78
N PHE A 452 8.34 5.63 16.40
CA PHE A 452 7.24 6.56 16.62
C PHE A 452 7.72 7.77 17.43
N SER A 453 7.27 8.97 17.03
CA SER A 453 7.58 10.25 17.69
C SER A 453 6.44 11.21 17.42
N TRP A 454 5.87 11.79 18.49
CA TRP A 454 4.84 12.81 18.39
C TRP A 454 5.33 14.04 17.62
N ASP A 455 6.53 14.53 17.92
CA ASP A 455 7.14 15.67 17.22
C ASP A 455 7.22 15.45 15.71
N ARG A 456 7.51 14.22 15.28
CA ARG A 456 7.53 13.88 13.85
C ARG A 456 6.13 13.86 13.22
N MET A 457 5.12 13.42 13.97
CA MET A 457 3.73 13.35 13.51
C MET A 457 3.07 14.72 13.42
N THR A 458 3.52 15.69 14.22
CA THR A 458 2.90 17.01 14.36
C THR A 458 3.77 18.18 13.87
N SER A 459 4.96 17.92 13.34
CA SER A 459 5.84 18.99 12.84
C SER A 459 5.22 19.74 11.66
N ALA A 460 5.15 21.06 11.79
CA ALA A 460 4.80 21.98 10.70
C ALA A 460 6.03 22.47 9.90
N ARG A 461 7.26 22.19 10.37
CA ARG A 461 8.50 22.75 9.79
C ARG A 461 9.31 21.69 9.04
N GLY A 462 9.85 22.08 7.88
CA GLY A 462 10.66 21.21 7.00
C GLY A 462 9.85 20.60 5.86
N TYR A 463 10.30 19.46 5.33
CA TYR A 463 9.61 18.71 4.27
C TYR A 463 8.43 17.90 4.83
N THR A 464 7.38 18.60 5.25
CA THR A 464 6.20 18.03 5.93
C THR A 464 4.95 18.14 5.06
N GLY A 465 3.88 17.45 5.43
CA GLY A 465 2.59 17.60 4.75
C GLY A 465 2.03 19.02 4.84
N VAL A 466 2.24 19.68 5.98
CA VAL A 466 1.87 21.09 6.18
C VAL A 466 2.58 22.00 5.18
N TYR A 467 3.88 21.78 4.94
CA TYR A 467 4.64 22.55 3.95
C TYR A 467 4.08 22.38 2.53
N LEU A 468 3.69 21.16 2.14
CA LEU A 468 3.07 20.91 0.84
C LEU A 468 1.72 21.60 0.70
N GLN A 469 0.87 21.52 1.73
CA GLN A 469 -0.44 22.19 1.76
C GLN A 469 -0.30 23.71 1.69
N PHE A 470 0.65 24.28 2.43
CA PHE A 470 0.93 25.71 2.39
C PHE A 470 1.46 26.17 1.03
N THR A 471 2.34 25.38 0.41
CA THR A 471 2.85 25.67 -0.94
C THR A 471 1.72 25.67 -1.96
N TYR A 472 0.82 24.68 -1.90
CA TYR A 472 -0.37 24.63 -2.73
C TYR A 472 -1.27 25.85 -2.53
N ALA A 473 -1.61 26.18 -1.27
CA ALA A 473 -2.45 27.33 -0.96
C ALA A 473 -1.88 28.65 -1.49
N ARG A 474 -0.56 28.85 -1.42
CA ARG A 474 0.13 30.05 -1.95
C ARG A 474 0.24 30.12 -3.47
N LEU A 475 0.07 29.00 -4.17
CA LEU A 475 0.03 28.99 -5.64
C LEU A 475 -1.38 29.25 -6.16
N CYS A 476 -2.41 28.91 -5.37
CA CYS A 476 -3.82 29.13 -5.71
C CYS A 476 -4.32 30.54 -5.36
N GLY A 477 -3.88 31.10 -4.23
CA GLY A 477 -4.17 32.48 -3.82
C GLY A 477 -3.15 33.46 -4.38
#